data_AF-A0A2W1GR61-F1
#
_entry.id   AF-A0A2W1GR61-F1
#
_cell.length_a   1.000
_cell.length_b   1.000
_cell.length_c   1.000
_cell.angle_alpha   90.00
_cell.angle_beta   90.00
_cell.angle_gamma   90.00
#
_symmetry.space_group_name_H-M   'P 1'
#
loop_
_entity.id
_entity.type
_entity.pdbx_description
1 polymer ?
#
loop_
_entity_poly.entity_id
_entity_poly.type
_entity_poly.pdbx_seq_one_letter_code
_entity_poly.pdbx_strand_id
1 'polypeptide(L)'
;MTMRVPSSAVETVGIPHQAPEQWLARLDPEWVQVWNTHGGRHRQAEEVPIEEVRRKPLSYSFTYPTWSGPSVFKEDEIEIPVTRPAGQIRIRGWVLGGLHSEAAWCRSVCNNTDIVIVDVDYRLAPEFVFPAAIYDSWDALQWVITHAAELNVDASSVSIGGLSAGGHMSAVLSHMARDAGIDLRLALLVVPSTDFRWLIAEEPVRSNVARLYPSTALYKDAPWGGLKREQWFLDYWIPAAY
;
A
#
# COMPACT_ATOMS: atom_id res chain seq x y z
N MET A 1 7.66 -12.57 20.28
CA MET A 1 6.35 -12.47 20.96
C MET A 1 5.34 -13.24 20.13
N THR A 2 5.00 -14.47 20.52
CA THR A 2 4.22 -15.41 19.68
C THR A 2 2.72 -15.09 19.72
N MET A 3 2.27 -14.24 18.79
CA MET A 3 0.85 -13.95 18.62
C MET A 3 0.13 -15.09 17.89
N ARG A 4 -0.93 -15.62 18.49
CA ARG A 4 -1.95 -16.40 17.77
C ARG A 4 -2.88 -15.43 17.05
N VAL A 5 -2.96 -15.52 15.72
CA VAL A 5 -3.94 -14.78 14.93
C VAL A 5 -5.00 -15.76 14.41
N PRO A 6 -6.31 -15.52 14.63
CA PRO A 6 -7.35 -16.35 14.04
C PRO A 6 -7.39 -16.14 12.52
N SER A 7 -7.19 -17.21 11.75
CA SER A 7 -7.32 -17.20 10.30
C SER A 7 -8.79 -17.01 9.89
N SER A 8 -9.20 -15.77 9.60
CA SER A 8 -10.50 -15.49 8.98
C SER A 8 -10.51 -15.92 7.51
N ALA A 9 -11.00 -17.14 7.28
CA ALA A 9 -11.52 -17.62 5.99
C ALA A 9 -10.64 -17.38 4.74
N VAL A 10 -9.41 -17.90 4.73
CA VAL A 10 -8.70 -18.17 3.47
C VAL A 10 -9.28 -19.45 2.86
N GLU A 11 -9.80 -19.39 1.63
CA GLU A 11 -10.20 -20.60 0.88
C GLU A 11 -8.95 -21.39 0.49
N THR A 12 -8.64 -22.45 1.25
CA THR A 12 -7.48 -23.29 0.98
C THR A 12 -7.76 -24.25 -0.18
N VAL A 13 -7.38 -23.86 -1.40
CA VAL A 13 -7.46 -24.71 -2.59
C VAL A 13 -6.05 -25.02 -3.10
N GLY A 14 -5.67 -26.30 -3.10
CA GLY A 14 -4.41 -26.78 -3.70
C GLY A 14 -3.35 -27.27 -2.71
N ILE A 15 -2.26 -27.81 -3.28
CA ILE A 15 -1.05 -28.21 -2.55
C ILE A 15 -0.31 -26.92 -2.15
N PRO A 16 0.16 -26.75 -0.90
CA PRO A 16 0.86 -25.54 -0.49
C PRO A 16 2.14 -25.31 -1.30
N HIS A 17 2.23 -24.15 -1.96
CA HIS A 17 3.45 -23.59 -2.50
C HIS A 17 4.39 -23.22 -1.36
N GLN A 18 5.38 -24.07 -1.09
CA GLN A 18 6.50 -23.66 -0.26
C GLN A 18 7.27 -22.52 -0.93
N ALA A 19 7.94 -21.68 -0.13
CA ALA A 19 8.91 -20.72 -0.63
C ALA A 19 9.91 -21.46 -1.55
N PRO A 20 10.00 -21.10 -2.86
CA PRO A 20 10.82 -21.86 -3.81
C PRO A 20 12.29 -21.90 -3.39
N GLU A 21 12.93 -23.07 -3.54
CA GLU A 21 14.27 -23.36 -3.00
C GLU A 21 15.31 -22.29 -3.36
N GLN A 22 15.27 -21.80 -4.60
CA GLN A 22 16.12 -20.73 -5.14
C GLN A 22 16.09 -19.40 -4.33
N TRP A 23 15.05 -19.16 -3.53
CA TRP A 23 14.90 -17.97 -2.70
C TRP A 23 15.33 -18.17 -1.24
N LEU A 24 15.37 -19.41 -0.74
CA LEU A 24 15.51 -19.68 0.69
C LEU A 24 16.78 -19.06 1.30
N ALA A 25 17.89 -19.10 0.58
CA ALA A 25 19.17 -18.51 1.02
C ALA A 25 19.18 -16.97 1.06
N ARG A 26 18.12 -16.30 0.61
CA ARG A 26 17.96 -14.83 0.56
C ARG A 26 16.83 -14.32 1.45
N LEU A 27 16.10 -15.20 2.11
CA LEU A 27 14.93 -14.87 2.92
C LEU A 27 15.25 -14.99 4.40
N ASP A 28 14.54 -14.21 5.21
CA ASP A 28 14.52 -14.39 6.65
C ASP A 28 13.88 -15.75 7.00
N PRO A 29 14.52 -16.61 7.82
CA PRO A 29 13.97 -17.92 8.19
C PRO A 29 12.61 -17.86 8.92
N GLU A 30 12.36 -16.84 9.74
CA GLU A 30 11.07 -16.64 10.40
C GLU A 30 10.01 -16.26 9.35
N TRP A 31 10.36 -15.40 8.39
CA TRP A 31 9.47 -15.07 7.27
C TRP A 31 9.15 -16.31 6.42
N VAL A 32 10.14 -17.16 6.11
CA VAL A 32 9.91 -18.42 5.38
C VAL A 32 8.96 -19.33 6.15
N GLN A 33 9.10 -19.45 7.47
CA GLN A 33 8.20 -20.22 8.30
C GLN A 33 6.76 -19.66 8.25
N VAL A 34 6.60 -18.35 8.41
CA VAL A 34 5.30 -17.65 8.32
C VAL A 34 4.67 -17.84 6.94
N TRP A 35 5.42 -17.65 5.86
CA TRP A 35 4.95 -17.87 4.49
C TRP A 35 4.51 -19.32 4.28
N ASN A 36 5.36 -20.31 4.60
CA ASN A 36 5.02 -21.72 4.41
C ASN A 36 3.81 -22.17 5.25
N THR A 37 3.57 -21.56 6.41
CA THR A 37 2.44 -21.87 7.29
C THR A 37 1.14 -21.20 6.85
N HIS A 38 1.22 -19.95 6.35
CA HIS A 38 0.05 -19.09 6.10
C HIS A 38 -0.07 -18.65 4.63
N GLY A 39 0.98 -18.06 4.05
CA GLY A 39 0.97 -17.48 2.70
C GLY A 39 1.00 -18.49 1.55
N GLY A 40 1.63 -19.65 1.73
CA GLY A 40 1.90 -20.62 0.65
C GLY A 40 0.67 -21.29 0.01
N ARG A 41 -0.54 -21.06 0.52
CA ARG A 41 -1.80 -21.55 -0.09
C ARG A 41 -2.58 -20.45 -0.80
N HIS A 42 -2.07 -19.23 -0.82
CA HIS A 42 -2.74 -18.12 -1.47
C HIS A 42 -2.54 -18.15 -2.97
N ARG A 43 -3.64 -17.89 -3.68
CA ARG A 43 -3.65 -17.60 -5.10
C ARG A 43 -3.19 -16.17 -5.30
N GLN A 44 -2.44 -15.91 -6.35
CA GLN A 44 -1.87 -14.60 -6.59
C GLN A 44 -2.92 -13.67 -7.25
N ALA A 45 -2.94 -12.38 -6.91
CA ALA A 45 -3.90 -11.42 -7.46
C ALA A 45 -3.92 -11.41 -9.00
N GLU A 46 -2.75 -11.49 -9.61
CA GLU A 46 -2.52 -11.55 -11.06
C GLU A 46 -2.83 -12.91 -11.72
N GLU A 47 -3.49 -13.82 -11.00
CA GLU A 47 -4.02 -15.10 -11.50
C GLU A 47 -5.55 -15.11 -11.57
N VAL A 48 -6.22 -14.02 -11.16
CA VAL A 48 -7.67 -13.87 -11.14
C VAL A 48 -8.11 -12.50 -11.70
N PRO A 49 -9.39 -12.35 -12.09
CA PRO A 49 -9.94 -11.04 -12.44
C PRO A 49 -9.98 -10.09 -11.23
N ILE A 50 -9.85 -8.79 -11.47
CA ILE A 50 -9.89 -7.75 -10.42
C ILE A 50 -11.18 -7.80 -9.59
N GLU A 51 -12.30 -8.23 -10.17
CA GLU A 51 -13.59 -8.39 -9.50
C GLU A 51 -13.57 -9.49 -8.43
N GLU A 52 -12.72 -10.51 -8.58
CA GLU A 52 -12.51 -11.55 -7.58
C GLU A 52 -11.65 -11.03 -6.43
N VAL A 53 -10.60 -10.26 -6.75
CA VAL A 53 -9.75 -9.56 -5.77
C VAL A 53 -10.58 -8.58 -4.93
N ARG A 54 -11.41 -7.76 -5.59
CA ARG A 54 -12.35 -6.81 -4.93
C ARG A 54 -13.31 -7.49 -3.95
N ARG A 55 -13.74 -8.72 -4.24
CA ARG A 55 -14.66 -9.48 -3.37
C ARG A 55 -13.98 -9.99 -2.09
N LYS A 56 -12.68 -10.27 -2.13
CA LYS A 56 -11.91 -10.87 -1.02
C LYS A 56 -10.49 -10.29 -0.94
N PRO A 57 -10.30 -8.98 -0.72
CA PRO A 57 -8.99 -8.33 -0.85
C PRO A 57 -7.91 -8.94 0.06
N LEU A 58 -8.26 -9.31 1.30
CA LEU A 58 -7.32 -9.97 2.23
C LEU A 58 -6.85 -11.36 1.77
N SER A 59 -7.63 -12.07 0.94
CA SER A 59 -7.23 -13.36 0.36
C SER A 59 -6.17 -13.22 -0.74
N TYR A 60 -5.96 -12.00 -1.24
CA TYR A 60 -5.02 -11.65 -2.32
C TYR A 60 -3.95 -10.63 -1.90
N SER A 61 -3.86 -10.34 -0.61
CA SER A 61 -2.81 -9.49 -0.04
C SER A 61 -1.42 -10.11 -0.23
N PHE A 62 -0.37 -9.30 -0.09
CA PHE A 62 1.01 -9.76 0.04
C PHE A 62 1.51 -9.72 1.51
N THR A 63 0.72 -9.16 2.43
CA THR A 63 1.01 -9.07 3.86
C THR A 63 0.36 -10.22 4.62
N TYR A 64 1.15 -11.22 5.05
CA TYR A 64 0.65 -12.37 5.81
C TYR A 64 1.44 -12.60 7.12
N PRO A 65 0.76 -12.95 8.23
CA PRO A 65 -0.69 -13.02 8.39
C PRO A 65 -1.34 -11.62 8.52
N THR A 66 -2.55 -11.45 7.96
CA THR A 66 -3.36 -10.25 8.18
C THR A 66 -3.96 -10.26 9.59
N TRP A 67 -3.82 -9.17 10.34
CA TRP A 67 -4.38 -8.99 11.68
C TRP A 67 -5.14 -7.65 11.76
N SER A 68 -6.11 -7.54 12.65
CA SER A 68 -6.87 -6.30 12.87
C SER A 68 -6.06 -5.20 13.58
N GLY A 69 -4.95 -5.54 14.22
CA GLY A 69 -4.26 -4.64 15.14
C GLY A 69 -4.79 -4.68 16.57
N PRO A 70 -4.09 -4.00 17.51
CA PRO A 70 -4.57 -3.80 18.86
C PRO A 70 -5.74 -2.80 18.87
N SER A 71 -6.57 -2.82 19.91
CA SER A 71 -7.53 -1.73 20.17
C SER A 71 -6.78 -0.44 20.51
N VAL A 72 -7.38 0.70 20.17
CA VAL A 72 -6.82 2.04 20.33
C VAL A 72 -7.82 2.96 21.05
N PHE A 73 -7.36 4.11 21.54
CA PHE A 73 -8.17 4.96 22.43
C PHE A 73 -9.47 5.49 21.77
N LYS A 74 -9.42 5.87 20.50
CA LYS A 74 -10.55 6.40 19.74
C LYS A 74 -10.41 6.05 18.25
N GLU A 75 -11.54 5.93 17.57
CA GLU A 75 -11.64 5.59 16.15
C GLU A 75 -12.76 6.42 15.51
N ASP A 76 -12.45 7.35 14.60
CA ASP A 76 -13.44 8.17 13.88
C ASP A 76 -13.38 7.95 12.36
N GLU A 77 -14.53 7.91 11.69
CA GLU A 77 -14.67 7.89 10.23
C GLU A 77 -15.26 9.22 9.78
N ILE A 78 -14.58 9.93 8.87
CA ILE A 78 -14.99 11.25 8.39
C ILE A 78 -15.03 11.23 6.86
N GLU A 79 -16.16 11.59 6.29
CA GLU A 79 -16.30 11.74 4.84
C GLU A 79 -15.85 13.15 4.43
N ILE A 80 -14.92 13.26 3.50
CA ILE A 80 -14.34 14.52 3.04
C ILE A 80 -14.46 14.69 1.52
N PRO A 81 -14.56 15.93 1.01
CA PRO A 81 -14.57 16.18 -0.42
C PRO A 81 -13.18 15.95 -1.04
N VAL A 82 -13.17 15.41 -2.26
CA VAL A 82 -12.00 15.36 -3.14
C VAL A 82 -12.30 16.07 -4.45
N THR A 83 -11.26 16.62 -5.09
CA THR A 83 -11.42 17.61 -6.15
C THR A 83 -11.18 17.07 -7.57
N ARG A 84 -10.40 15.98 -7.74
CA ARG A 84 -9.89 15.56 -9.06
C ARG A 84 -9.90 14.03 -9.29
N PRO A 85 -10.96 13.46 -9.88
CA PRO A 85 -12.24 14.09 -10.20
C PRO A 85 -13.03 14.41 -8.92
N ALA A 86 -13.95 15.38 -9.00
CA ALA A 86 -14.78 15.77 -7.87
C ALA A 86 -15.56 14.57 -7.28
N GLY A 87 -15.66 14.49 -5.96
CA GLY A 87 -16.34 13.40 -5.27
C GLY A 87 -16.14 13.47 -3.76
N GLN A 88 -16.32 12.34 -3.09
CA GLN A 88 -16.06 12.18 -1.67
C GLN A 88 -15.21 10.93 -1.44
N ILE A 89 -14.35 10.97 -0.43
CA ILE A 89 -13.67 9.80 0.12
C ILE A 89 -13.91 9.73 1.62
N ARG A 90 -13.63 8.58 2.21
CA ARG A 90 -13.45 8.50 3.66
C ARG A 90 -12.01 8.81 3.97
N ILE A 91 -11.77 9.70 4.92
CA ILE A 91 -10.58 9.59 5.74
C ILE A 91 -10.99 8.94 7.05
N ARG A 92 -10.06 8.19 7.62
CA ARG A 92 -10.21 7.64 8.95
C ARG A 92 -9.24 8.41 9.83
N GLY A 93 -9.82 9.39 10.54
CA GLY A 93 -9.17 10.19 11.56
C GLY A 93 -8.85 9.28 12.73
N TRP A 94 -7.76 8.55 12.58
CA TRP A 94 -7.31 7.47 13.43
C TRP A 94 -5.91 7.91 13.94
N VAL A 95 -4.88 7.12 14.24
CA VAL A 95 -4.67 5.68 14.23
C VAL A 95 -4.55 4.96 12.86
N LEU A 96 -4.49 5.73 11.75
CA LEU A 96 -4.15 5.36 10.36
C LEU A 96 -5.07 4.41 9.54
N GLY A 97 -4.82 4.40 8.22
CA GLY A 97 -4.68 3.26 7.28
C GLY A 97 -5.88 2.38 6.87
N GLY A 98 -6.08 2.31 5.53
CA GLY A 98 -7.21 1.75 4.78
C GLY A 98 -7.96 0.62 5.46
N LEU A 99 -8.91 0.99 6.35
CA LEU A 99 -9.73 0.22 7.29
C LEU A 99 -9.21 -1.09 7.91
N HIS A 100 -8.71 -2.01 7.10
CA HIS A 100 -8.55 -3.44 7.39
C HIS A 100 -7.21 -4.03 6.92
N SER A 101 -6.59 -3.55 5.84
CA SER A 101 -5.35 -4.12 5.31
C SER A 101 -4.12 -3.67 6.11
N GLU A 102 -3.93 -2.36 6.25
CA GLU A 102 -2.81 -1.79 7.00
C GLU A 102 -3.13 -1.64 8.49
N ALA A 103 -4.42 -1.71 8.87
CA ALA A 103 -4.97 -1.48 10.22
C ALA A 103 -4.13 -2.03 11.39
N ALA A 104 -3.49 -3.20 11.23
CA ALA A 104 -2.54 -3.72 12.23
C ALA A 104 -1.31 -2.84 12.46
N TRP A 105 -0.61 -2.45 11.39
CA TRP A 105 0.54 -1.55 11.47
C TRP A 105 0.10 -0.20 12.04
N CYS A 106 -1.03 0.29 11.54
CA CYS A 106 -1.67 1.55 11.85
C CYS A 106 -1.98 1.74 13.34
N ARG A 107 -2.75 0.80 13.90
CA ARG A 107 -3.06 0.72 15.33
C ARG A 107 -1.83 0.45 16.19
N SER A 108 -0.84 -0.28 15.67
CA SER A 108 0.42 -0.52 16.38
C SER A 108 1.30 0.73 16.47
N VAL A 109 1.44 1.54 15.41
CA VAL A 109 2.24 2.78 15.47
C VAL A 109 1.65 3.73 16.49
N CYS A 110 0.34 4.04 16.40
CA CYS A 110 -0.31 4.98 17.33
C CYS A 110 -0.27 4.49 18.80
N ASN A 111 -0.46 3.19 19.07
CA ASN A 111 -0.33 2.70 20.46
C ASN A 111 1.11 2.75 21.02
N ASN A 112 2.13 2.94 20.18
CA ASN A 112 3.54 3.00 20.59
C ASN A 112 4.18 4.38 20.36
N THR A 113 3.40 5.40 19.95
CA THR A 113 3.90 6.75 19.66
C THR A 113 2.83 7.81 19.96
N ASP A 114 3.23 8.98 20.44
CA ASP A 114 2.30 10.08 20.77
C ASP A 114 1.83 10.85 19.52
N ILE A 115 1.37 10.14 18.48
CA ILE A 115 0.88 10.72 17.22
C ILE A 115 -0.52 10.20 16.85
N VAL A 116 -1.37 11.13 16.44
CA VAL A 116 -2.59 10.89 15.65
C VAL A 116 -2.16 10.59 14.23
N ILE A 117 -2.87 9.73 13.51
CA ILE A 117 -2.49 9.40 12.12
C ILE A 117 -3.71 9.23 11.24
N VAL A 118 -3.74 9.94 10.12
CA VAL A 118 -4.92 9.95 9.26
C VAL A 118 -4.76 8.93 8.15
N ASP A 119 -5.73 8.02 8.08
CA ASP A 119 -5.96 7.20 6.90
C ASP A 119 -6.49 8.03 5.74
N VAL A 120 -6.21 7.55 4.53
CA VAL A 120 -6.91 7.97 3.33
C VAL A 120 -7.46 6.71 2.64
N ASP A 121 -8.79 6.56 2.61
CA ASP A 121 -9.49 5.59 1.76
C ASP A 121 -9.53 6.14 0.32
N TYR A 122 -8.34 6.35 -0.26
CA TYR A 122 -8.16 6.96 -1.58
C TYR A 122 -8.77 6.08 -2.66
N ARG A 123 -9.34 6.70 -3.69
CA ARG A 123 -10.04 5.94 -4.73
C ARG A 123 -9.06 5.11 -5.54
N LEU A 124 -9.47 3.88 -5.83
CA LEU A 124 -8.64 2.85 -6.44
C LEU A 124 -8.97 2.67 -7.93
N ALA A 125 -7.97 2.25 -8.69
CA ALA A 125 -8.12 1.83 -10.07
C ALA A 125 -8.70 0.39 -10.15
N PRO A 126 -9.38 0.00 -11.24
CA PRO A 126 -9.56 0.74 -12.51
C PRO A 126 -10.62 1.85 -12.50
N GLU A 127 -11.47 1.93 -11.47
CA GLU A 127 -12.55 2.91 -11.41
C GLU A 127 -12.01 4.35 -11.35
N PHE A 128 -10.91 4.54 -10.63
CA PHE A 128 -10.19 5.82 -10.50
C PHE A 128 -8.69 5.61 -10.78
N VAL A 129 -8.36 5.62 -12.07
CA VAL A 129 -7.00 5.52 -12.64
C VAL A 129 -6.08 6.67 -12.21
N PHE A 130 -4.77 6.52 -12.49
CA PHE A 130 -3.77 7.57 -12.30
C PHE A 130 -4.22 8.91 -12.93
N PRO A 131 -4.07 10.06 -12.22
CA PRO A 131 -3.44 10.26 -10.91
C PRO A 131 -4.43 10.35 -9.72
N ALA A 132 -5.67 9.84 -9.82
CA ALA A 132 -6.74 10.13 -8.85
C ALA A 132 -6.35 9.87 -7.38
N ALA A 133 -5.79 8.70 -7.06
CA ALA A 133 -5.35 8.35 -5.70
C ALA A 133 -4.33 9.35 -5.08
N ILE A 134 -3.49 9.97 -5.91
CA ILE A 134 -2.51 10.99 -5.47
C ILE A 134 -3.24 12.27 -5.09
N TYR A 135 -4.21 12.70 -5.90
CA TYR A 135 -5.01 13.89 -5.61
C TYR A 135 -5.93 13.68 -4.41
N ASP A 136 -6.51 12.49 -4.23
CA ASP A 136 -7.29 12.14 -3.04
C ASP A 136 -6.43 12.23 -1.78
N SER A 137 -5.20 11.72 -1.82
CA SER A 137 -4.24 11.80 -0.72
C SER A 137 -3.75 13.22 -0.45
N TRP A 138 -3.65 14.06 -1.49
CA TRP A 138 -3.30 15.48 -1.36
C TRP A 138 -4.44 16.32 -0.77
N ASP A 139 -5.67 16.08 -1.23
CA ASP A 139 -6.87 16.74 -0.69
C ASP A 139 -7.09 16.33 0.78
N ALA A 140 -6.84 15.07 1.13
CA ALA A 140 -6.83 14.61 2.52
C ALA A 140 -5.76 15.31 3.37
N LEU A 141 -4.51 15.44 2.90
CA LEU A 141 -3.44 16.15 3.62
C LEU A 141 -3.82 17.62 3.89
N GLN A 142 -4.32 18.33 2.88
CA GLN A 142 -4.77 19.71 3.04
C GLN A 142 -5.98 19.82 3.97
N TRP A 143 -6.92 18.87 3.90
CA TRP A 143 -8.09 18.83 4.78
C TRP A 143 -7.67 18.68 6.24
N VAL A 144 -6.76 17.74 6.55
CA VAL A 144 -6.24 17.49 7.90
C VAL A 144 -5.54 18.72 8.48
N ILE A 145 -4.72 19.41 7.67
CA ILE A 145 -4.04 20.66 8.07
C ILE A 145 -5.08 21.75 8.38
N THR A 146 -6.13 21.86 7.55
CA THR A 146 -7.17 22.90 7.69
C THR A 146 -8.09 22.66 8.89
N HIS A 147 -8.40 21.39 9.22
CA HIS A 147 -9.30 21.00 10.30
C HIS A 147 -8.54 20.50 11.54
N ALA A 148 -7.26 20.82 11.67
CA ALA A 148 -6.39 20.33 12.73
C ALA A 148 -6.93 20.60 14.16
N ALA A 149 -7.60 21.72 14.37
CA ALA A 149 -8.25 22.05 15.64
C ALA A 149 -9.43 21.13 15.98
N GLU A 150 -10.20 20.70 14.97
CA GLU A 150 -11.33 19.76 15.14
C GLU A 150 -10.84 18.34 15.43
N LEU A 151 -9.71 17.96 14.82
CA LEU A 151 -9.01 16.70 15.05
C LEU A 151 -8.16 16.69 16.35
N ASN A 152 -8.00 17.85 17.00
CA ASN A 152 -7.08 18.05 18.14
C ASN A 152 -5.63 17.62 17.83
N VAL A 153 -5.09 18.08 16.70
CA VAL A 153 -3.70 17.84 16.23
C VAL A 153 -2.95 19.14 15.94
N ASP A 154 -1.62 19.07 15.91
CA ASP A 154 -0.75 20.19 15.54
C ASP A 154 -0.52 20.26 14.02
N ALA A 155 -1.12 21.26 13.37
CA ALA A 155 -0.94 21.53 11.93
C ALA A 155 0.51 21.87 11.54
N SER A 156 1.38 22.22 12.49
CA SER A 156 2.81 22.49 12.27
C SER A 156 3.70 21.24 12.43
N SER A 157 3.12 20.09 12.79
CA SER A 157 3.84 18.83 13.01
C SER A 157 3.25 17.67 12.20
N VAL A 158 3.11 17.87 10.89
CA VAL A 158 2.51 16.89 9.98
C VAL A 158 3.58 16.03 9.30
N SER A 159 3.27 14.74 9.13
CA SER A 159 4.09 13.75 8.43
C SER A 159 3.24 12.93 7.48
N ILE A 160 3.84 12.36 6.44
CA ILE A 160 3.19 11.46 5.48
C ILE A 160 3.97 10.14 5.37
N GLY A 161 3.32 9.08 4.90
CA GLY A 161 4.00 7.82 4.67
C GLY A 161 3.12 6.73 4.07
N GLY A 162 3.76 5.70 3.54
CA GLY A 162 3.06 4.54 2.98
C GLY A 162 3.99 3.44 2.47
N LEU A 163 3.37 2.30 2.18
CA LEU A 163 4.00 1.07 1.71
C LEU A 163 3.81 0.91 0.19
N SER A 164 4.84 0.52 -0.56
CA SER A 164 4.73 0.20 -2.00
C SER A 164 4.12 1.36 -2.81
N ALA A 165 2.91 1.21 -3.36
CA ALA A 165 2.15 2.27 -4.01
C ALA A 165 1.87 3.48 -3.08
N GLY A 166 1.63 3.26 -1.78
CA GLY A 166 1.53 4.34 -0.80
C GLY A 166 2.87 5.06 -0.57
N GLY A 167 3.99 4.35 -0.73
CA GLY A 167 5.33 4.94 -0.73
C GLY A 167 5.59 5.79 -1.98
N HIS A 168 5.13 5.34 -3.15
CA HIS A 168 5.13 6.14 -4.37
C HIS A 168 4.32 7.44 -4.19
N MET A 169 3.08 7.34 -3.70
CA MET A 169 2.25 8.53 -3.45
C MET A 169 2.90 9.47 -2.43
N SER A 170 3.47 8.94 -1.34
CA SER A 170 4.19 9.75 -0.34
C SER A 170 5.38 10.51 -0.93
N ALA A 171 6.09 9.94 -1.92
CA ALA A 171 7.16 10.63 -2.62
C ALA A 171 6.63 11.79 -3.49
N VAL A 172 5.51 11.59 -4.20
CA VAL A 172 4.87 12.65 -4.99
C VAL A 172 4.31 13.75 -4.09
N LEU A 173 3.61 13.39 -3.00
CA LEU A 173 3.08 14.32 -2.01
C LEU A 173 4.20 15.14 -1.32
N SER A 174 5.40 14.57 -1.15
CA SER A 174 6.56 15.32 -0.63
C SER A 174 6.95 16.48 -1.56
N HIS A 175 6.88 16.29 -2.87
CA HIS A 175 7.11 17.37 -3.84
C HIS A 175 5.97 18.40 -3.83
N MET A 176 4.71 17.94 -3.79
CA MET A 176 3.55 18.83 -3.71
C MET A 176 3.55 19.67 -2.43
N ALA A 177 3.93 19.10 -1.29
CA ALA A 177 4.07 19.78 -0.01
C ALA A 177 5.15 20.87 -0.07
N ARG A 178 6.34 20.54 -0.59
CA ARG A 178 7.42 21.51 -0.84
C ARG A 178 6.93 22.69 -1.68
N ASP A 179 6.24 22.40 -2.79
CA ASP A 179 5.79 23.43 -3.74
C ASP A 179 4.61 24.27 -3.21
N ALA A 180 3.85 23.74 -2.24
CA ALA A 180 2.81 24.45 -1.50
C ALA A 180 3.31 25.16 -0.22
N GLY A 181 4.58 25.00 0.16
CA GLY A 181 5.16 25.58 1.38
C GLY A 181 4.79 24.85 2.68
N ILE A 182 4.39 23.57 2.61
CA ILE A 182 4.06 22.74 3.77
C ILE A 182 5.34 22.05 4.30
N ASP A 183 5.73 22.38 5.53
CA ASP A 183 6.91 21.85 6.22
C ASP A 183 6.63 20.46 6.84
N LEU A 184 6.79 19.40 6.05
CA LEU A 184 6.63 18.01 6.50
C LEU A 184 7.77 17.59 7.44
N ARG A 185 7.42 17.06 8.62
CA ARG A 185 8.38 16.55 9.62
C ARG A 185 9.02 15.22 9.21
N LEU A 186 8.28 14.39 8.49
CA LEU A 186 8.74 13.10 7.97
C LEU A 186 7.97 12.71 6.70
N ALA A 187 8.68 12.11 5.74
CA ALA A 187 8.10 11.36 4.64
C ALA A 187 8.60 9.91 4.70
N LEU A 188 7.75 9.00 5.19
CA LEU A 188 8.09 7.59 5.38
C LEU A 188 7.78 6.76 4.12
N LEU A 189 8.83 6.49 3.32
CA LEU A 189 8.72 5.75 2.07
C LEU A 189 9.12 4.28 2.27
N VAL A 190 8.16 3.38 2.50
CA VAL A 190 8.44 1.96 2.76
C VAL A 190 8.34 1.16 1.46
N VAL A 191 9.46 0.57 1.01
CA VAL A 191 9.62 -0.13 -0.29
C VAL A 191 8.92 0.58 -1.47
N PRO A 192 9.19 1.89 -1.70
CA PRO A 192 8.38 2.71 -2.59
C PRO A 192 8.60 2.38 -4.08
N SER A 193 7.52 2.34 -4.85
CA SER A 193 7.58 2.13 -6.31
C SER A 193 7.87 3.44 -7.05
N THR A 194 9.13 3.88 -7.09
CA THR A 194 9.52 5.21 -7.60
C THR A 194 9.92 5.27 -9.08
N ASP A 195 10.01 4.15 -9.79
CA ASP A 195 10.22 4.10 -11.23
C ASP A 195 9.54 2.88 -11.87
N PHE A 196 8.69 3.13 -12.86
CA PHE A 196 7.95 2.12 -13.63
C PHE A 196 8.39 2.03 -15.10
N ARG A 197 9.37 2.84 -15.54
CA ARG A 197 9.80 2.93 -16.96
C ARG A 197 10.30 1.60 -17.53
N TRP A 198 10.81 0.71 -16.69
CA TRP A 198 11.26 -0.64 -17.07
C TRP A 198 10.11 -1.66 -17.22
N LEU A 199 8.88 -1.32 -16.80
CA LEU A 199 7.65 -2.06 -17.11
C LEU A 199 6.99 -1.53 -18.38
N ILE A 200 6.79 -0.20 -18.45
CA ILE A 200 5.90 0.43 -19.45
C ILE A 200 6.60 0.87 -20.75
N ALA A 201 7.93 0.92 -20.81
CA ALA A 201 8.61 1.29 -22.05
C ALA A 201 8.51 0.17 -23.11
N GLU A 202 8.47 0.57 -24.38
CA GLU A 202 8.63 -0.35 -25.51
C GLU A 202 10.08 -0.87 -25.62
N GLU A 203 10.26 -2.02 -26.27
CA GLU A 203 11.60 -2.51 -26.62
C GLU A 203 12.18 -1.73 -27.82
N PRO A 204 13.49 -1.43 -27.87
CA PRO A 204 14.54 -1.89 -26.95
C PRO A 204 14.77 -0.95 -25.74
N VAL A 205 14.00 0.14 -25.61
CA VAL A 205 14.19 1.15 -24.55
C VAL A 205 14.03 0.51 -23.17
N ARG A 206 13.02 -0.35 -23.02
CA ARG A 206 12.79 -1.16 -21.82
C ARG A 206 14.03 -1.93 -21.37
N SER A 207 14.71 -2.64 -22.29
CA SER A 207 15.93 -3.39 -21.97
C SER A 207 17.05 -2.50 -21.40
N ASN A 208 17.15 -1.24 -21.83
CA ASN A 208 18.14 -0.29 -21.31
C ASN A 208 17.77 0.24 -19.92
N VAL A 209 16.49 0.53 -19.65
CA VAL A 209 16.04 0.96 -18.32
C VAL A 209 16.11 -0.18 -17.31
N ALA A 210 15.70 -1.41 -17.68
CA ALA A 210 15.77 -2.58 -16.80
C ALA A 210 17.22 -2.87 -16.34
N ARG A 211 18.22 -2.64 -17.20
CA ARG A 211 19.66 -2.75 -16.85
C ARG A 211 20.11 -1.78 -15.75
N LEU A 212 19.42 -0.66 -15.54
CA LEU A 212 19.71 0.28 -14.44
C LEU A 212 19.32 -0.30 -13.07
N TYR A 213 18.43 -1.29 -13.04
CA TYR A 213 17.87 -1.87 -11.82
C TYR A 213 18.12 -3.39 -11.77
N PRO A 214 19.31 -3.85 -11.35
CA PRO A 214 19.63 -5.29 -11.27
C PRO A 214 18.63 -6.11 -10.43
N SER A 215 17.95 -5.46 -9.47
CA SER A 215 16.82 -6.02 -8.72
C SER A 215 15.67 -6.50 -9.62
N THR A 216 15.34 -5.79 -10.70
CA THR A 216 14.27 -6.19 -11.64
C THR A 216 14.58 -7.54 -12.26
N ALA A 217 15.81 -7.75 -12.75
CA ALA A 217 16.23 -9.02 -13.33
C ALA A 217 16.40 -10.12 -12.25
N LEU A 218 16.93 -9.77 -11.08
CA LEU A 218 17.20 -10.72 -10.00
C LEU A 218 15.91 -11.23 -9.33
N TYR A 219 14.91 -10.37 -9.12
CA TYR A 219 13.68 -10.67 -8.38
C TYR A 219 12.45 -10.85 -9.29
N LYS A 220 12.64 -10.99 -10.61
CA LYS A 220 11.53 -11.01 -11.57
C LYS A 220 10.44 -12.05 -11.31
N ASP A 221 10.84 -13.21 -10.80
CA ASP A 221 9.96 -14.35 -10.49
C ASP A 221 9.77 -14.54 -8.97
N ALA A 222 9.91 -13.48 -8.16
CA ALA A 222 9.69 -13.54 -6.72
C ALA A 222 8.20 -13.76 -6.41
N PRO A 223 7.80 -14.81 -5.68
CA PRO A 223 6.39 -15.24 -5.60
C PRO A 223 5.49 -14.36 -4.70
N TRP A 224 6.00 -13.25 -4.15
CA TRP A 224 5.21 -12.25 -3.42
C TRP A 224 5.06 -10.91 -4.18
N GLY A 225 5.94 -10.64 -5.15
CA GLY A 225 6.06 -9.32 -5.81
C GLY A 225 6.91 -9.34 -7.08
N GLY A 226 6.78 -10.38 -7.92
CA GLY A 226 7.46 -10.47 -9.21
C GLY A 226 6.86 -9.53 -10.27
N LEU A 227 7.55 -9.36 -11.41
CA LEU A 227 7.20 -8.33 -12.40
C LEU A 227 5.81 -8.54 -13.02
N LYS A 228 5.32 -9.79 -13.06
CA LYS A 228 3.97 -10.12 -13.53
C LYS A 228 2.90 -9.43 -12.67
N ARG A 229 3.08 -9.40 -11.35
CA ARG A 229 2.19 -8.72 -10.39
C ARG A 229 2.27 -7.21 -10.56
N GLU A 230 3.48 -6.67 -10.65
CA GLU A 230 3.66 -5.21 -10.82
C GLU A 230 3.06 -4.72 -12.14
N GLN A 231 3.25 -5.45 -13.25
CA GLN A 231 2.60 -5.17 -14.52
C GLN A 231 1.06 -5.21 -14.39
N TRP A 232 0.51 -6.24 -13.76
CA TRP A 232 -0.94 -6.38 -13.55
C TRP A 232 -1.54 -5.20 -12.77
N PHE A 233 -0.83 -4.65 -11.76
CA PHE A 233 -1.26 -3.41 -11.11
C PHE A 233 -1.19 -2.20 -12.04
N LEU A 234 -0.15 -2.07 -12.86
CA LEU A 234 -0.03 -0.97 -13.83
C LEU A 234 -1.10 -1.03 -14.92
N ASP A 235 -1.48 -2.22 -15.39
CA ASP A 235 -2.48 -2.41 -16.44
C ASP A 235 -3.88 -1.88 -16.03
N TYR A 236 -4.17 -1.85 -14.72
CA TYR A 236 -5.37 -1.20 -14.18
C TYR A 236 -5.14 0.27 -13.81
N TRP A 237 -3.95 0.63 -13.32
CA TRP A 237 -3.68 1.96 -12.75
C TRP A 237 -3.34 3.03 -13.80
N ILE A 238 -2.57 2.68 -14.84
CA ILE A 238 -2.20 3.60 -15.91
C ILE A 238 -3.26 3.50 -17.03
N PRO A 239 -3.91 4.62 -17.43
CA PRO A 239 -4.85 4.59 -18.54
C PRO A 239 -4.17 4.14 -19.84
N ALA A 240 -4.85 3.31 -20.64
CA ALA A 240 -4.35 2.79 -21.92
C ALA A 240 -4.17 3.85 -23.05
N ALA A 241 -4.15 5.14 -22.69
CA ALA A 241 -4.03 6.29 -23.60
C ALA A 241 -2.87 7.24 -23.20
N TYR A 242 -1.93 6.76 -22.39
CA TYR A 242 -0.67 7.43 -22.02
C TYR A 242 0.52 6.90 -22.82
#